data_AF-A0A537WRX4-F1
#
_entry.id   AF-A0A537WRX4-F1
#
_cell.length_a   1.000
_cell.length_b   1.000
_cell.length_c   1.000
_cell.angle_alpha   90.00
_cell.angle_beta   90.00
_cell.angle_gamma   90.00
#
_symmetry.space_group_name_H-M   'P 1'
#
loop_
_entity.id
_entity.type
_entity.pdbx_description
1 polymer ?
#
loop_
_entity_poly.entity_id
_entity_poly.type
_entity_poly.pdbx_seq_one_letter_code
_entity_poly.pdbx_strand_id
1 'polypeptide(L)'
;MNANELNIVLWGVQGFLALLFVAVGAPKLISRGIERWTGFSDLSRPLVVFIGFAEVVGAAGLIVPMATGILPWLTPLAAVGLAIIVLMAAGFHTRADERLPALETGLWAGIAAVVAIGRWDLVASRADVPAWVLVAALGLLVPAVIINSTVLLTRPVKSGTPKPASGIVPARTSLESTGERDRDGRRSETRAA
;
A
#
# COMPACT_ATOMS: atom_id res chain seq x y z
N MET A 1 -1.44 -32.13 1.26
CA MET A 1 -0.01 -31.94 0.89
C MET A 1 0.83 -32.75 1.83
N ASN A 2 1.78 -33.51 1.31
CA ASN A 2 2.81 -34.12 2.15
C ASN A 2 3.84 -33.04 2.59
N ALA A 3 4.69 -33.36 3.56
CA ALA A 3 5.63 -32.40 4.13
C ALA A 3 6.61 -31.80 3.10
N ASN A 4 6.95 -32.56 2.06
CA ASN A 4 7.87 -32.11 1.02
C ASN A 4 7.22 -31.07 0.08
N GLU A 5 5.98 -31.32 -0.34
CA GLU A 5 5.19 -30.36 -1.14
C GLU A 5 5.00 -29.02 -0.41
N LEU A 6 4.63 -29.06 0.88
CA LEU A 6 4.46 -27.85 1.69
C LEU A 6 5.77 -27.06 1.80
N ASN A 7 6.91 -27.75 1.97
CA ASN A 7 8.22 -27.12 2.06
C ASN A 7 8.60 -26.38 0.77
N ILE A 8 8.35 -26.99 -0.40
CA ILE A 8 8.60 -26.38 -1.72
C ILE A 8 7.73 -25.13 -1.90
N VAL A 9 6.43 -25.22 -1.57
CA VAL A 9 5.51 -24.08 -1.66
C VAL A 9 5.98 -22.93 -0.76
N LEU A 10 6.32 -23.22 0.49
CA LEU A 10 6.81 -22.20 1.41
C LEU A 10 8.11 -21.56 0.92
N TRP A 11 9.04 -22.32 0.34
CA TRP A 11 10.25 -21.75 -0.27
C TRP A 11 9.93 -20.81 -1.44
N GLY A 12 9.02 -21.20 -2.33
CA GLY A 12 8.57 -20.35 -3.43
C GLY A 12 7.93 -19.04 -2.94
N VAL A 13 7.01 -19.14 -1.98
CA VAL A 13 6.33 -17.98 -1.40
C VAL A 13 7.31 -17.06 -0.67
N GLN A 14 8.23 -17.62 0.13
CA GLN A 14 9.25 -16.83 0.84
C GLN A 14 10.19 -16.11 -0.12
N GLY A 15 10.65 -16.79 -1.18
CA GLY A 15 11.52 -16.20 -2.18
C GLY A 15 10.85 -15.02 -2.88
N PHE A 16 9.59 -15.20 -3.23
CA PHE A 16 8.78 -14.15 -3.83
C PHE A 16 8.56 -12.97 -2.89
N LEU A 17 8.18 -13.22 -1.63
CA LEU A 17 8.01 -12.17 -0.61
C LEU A 17 9.31 -11.42 -0.36
N ALA A 18 10.44 -12.12 -0.24
CA ALA A 18 11.73 -11.48 -0.01
C ALA A 18 12.08 -10.52 -1.15
N LEU A 19 11.87 -10.92 -2.41
CA LEU A 19 12.10 -10.05 -3.56
C LEU A 19 11.18 -8.82 -3.56
N LEU A 20 9.90 -9.01 -3.28
CA LEU A 20 8.93 -7.91 -3.17
C LEU A 20 9.32 -6.92 -2.07
N PHE A 21 9.69 -7.40 -0.88
CA PHE A 21 10.04 -6.53 0.24
C PHE A 21 11.36 -5.79 0.03
N VAL A 22 12.31 -6.38 -0.68
CA VAL A 22 13.51 -5.63 -1.12
C VAL A 22 13.12 -4.54 -2.10
N ALA A 23 12.27 -4.82 -3.10
CA ALA A 23 11.82 -3.84 -4.08
C ALA A 23 11.03 -2.69 -3.45
N VAL A 24 10.26 -2.98 -2.39
CA VAL A 24 9.41 -2.02 -1.67
C VAL A 24 10.18 -1.26 -0.58
N GLY A 25 11.16 -1.90 0.07
CA GLY A 25 11.92 -1.31 1.18
C GLY A 25 13.18 -0.56 0.76
N ALA A 26 13.89 -1.00 -0.27
CA ALA A 26 15.12 -0.35 -0.73
C ALA A 26 14.92 1.14 -1.13
N PRO A 27 13.83 1.54 -1.83
CA PRO A 27 13.59 2.95 -2.14
C PRO A 27 13.44 3.84 -0.90
N LYS A 28 12.90 3.30 0.20
CA LYS A 28 12.71 4.03 1.46
C LYS A 28 14.04 4.36 2.14
N LEU A 29 15.02 3.46 2.04
CA LEU A 29 16.39 3.67 2.59
C LEU A 29 17.11 4.84 1.94
N ILE A 30 17.01 4.95 0.62
CA ILE A 30 17.70 5.99 -0.16
C ILE A 30 16.83 7.24 -0.37
N SER A 31 15.65 7.29 0.24
CA SER A 31 14.66 8.36 0.12
C SER A 31 14.28 8.73 -1.31
N ARG A 32 14.24 7.76 -2.23
CA ARG A 32 13.89 8.01 -3.64
C ARG A 32 12.43 7.63 -3.91
N GLY A 33 11.66 8.56 -4.45
CA GLY A 33 10.30 8.31 -4.92
C GLY A 33 9.24 8.11 -3.82
N ILE A 34 9.58 8.35 -2.55
CA ILE A 34 8.67 8.22 -1.40
C ILE A 34 7.57 9.28 -1.37
N GLU A 35 7.77 10.42 -2.05
CA GLU A 35 6.76 11.48 -2.18
C GLU A 35 5.48 11.00 -2.88
N ARG A 36 5.57 9.89 -3.62
CA ARG A 36 4.43 9.27 -4.33
C ARG A 36 3.65 8.29 -3.45
N TRP A 37 4.09 8.05 -2.21
CA TRP A 37 3.56 6.99 -1.36
C TRP A 37 2.61 7.55 -0.32
N THR A 38 1.40 7.00 -0.29
CA THR A 38 0.31 7.47 0.57
C THR A 38 0.66 7.30 2.05
N GLY A 39 0.43 8.35 2.85
CA GLY A 39 0.67 8.34 4.30
C GLY A 39 2.11 8.67 4.72
N PHE A 40 3.05 8.82 3.78
CA PHE A 40 4.45 9.17 4.08
C PHE A 40 4.72 10.67 4.20
N SER A 41 3.78 11.54 3.78
CA SER A 41 3.87 13.00 3.95
C SER A 41 3.89 13.44 5.41
N ASP A 42 3.23 12.67 6.27
CA ASP A 42 3.02 13.00 7.68
C ASP A 42 4.03 12.29 8.59
N LEU A 43 4.90 11.44 8.02
CA LEU A 43 5.91 10.69 8.76
C LEU A 43 7.26 11.37 8.69
N SER A 44 7.99 11.37 9.81
CA SER A 44 9.36 11.87 9.83
C SER A 44 10.27 11.02 8.94
N ARG A 45 11.18 11.66 8.20
CA ARG A 45 12.15 10.98 7.33
C ARG A 45 12.93 9.84 8.03
N PRO A 46 13.40 9.97 9.28
CA PRO A 46 14.07 8.88 9.99
C PRO A 46 13.19 7.63 10.16
N LEU A 47 11.89 7.81 10.43
CA LEU A 47 10.95 6.70 10.58
C LEU A 47 10.74 5.95 9.26
N VAL A 48 10.67 6.68 8.14
CA VAL A 48 10.57 6.10 6.79
C VAL A 48 11.78 5.22 6.46
N VAL A 49 12.97 5.72 6.76
CA VAL A 49 14.22 4.96 6.57
C VAL A 49 14.26 3.74 7.49
N PHE A 50 13.81 3.86 8.73
CA PHE A 50 13.72 2.74 9.67
C PHE A 50 12.78 1.64 9.16
N ILE A 51 11.61 2.01 8.62
CA ILE A 51 10.67 1.05 8.00
C ILE A 51 11.34 0.34 6.83
N GLY A 52 11.98 1.09 5.92
CA GLY A 52 12.70 0.50 4.79
C GLY A 52 13.81 -0.46 5.20
N PHE A 53 14.54 -0.11 6.26
CA PHE A 53 15.57 -0.97 6.84
C PHE A 53 14.96 -2.26 7.39
N ALA A 54 13.89 -2.14 8.17
CA ALA A 54 13.19 -3.29 8.74
C ALA A 54 12.59 -4.21 7.67
N GLU A 55 12.06 -3.68 6.57
CA GLU A 55 11.56 -4.46 5.43
C GLU A 55 12.68 -5.24 4.74
N VAL A 56 13.82 -4.61 4.47
CA VAL A 56 14.96 -5.26 3.82
C VAL A 56 15.59 -6.33 4.73
N VAL A 57 15.74 -6.04 6.02
CA VAL A 57 16.23 -7.02 7.01
C VAL A 57 15.24 -8.17 7.16
N GLY A 58 13.94 -7.90 7.19
CA GLY A 58 12.89 -8.92 7.22
C GLY A 58 12.94 -9.81 5.97
N ALA A 59 13.11 -9.22 4.79
CA ALA A 59 13.27 -9.96 3.53
C ALA A 59 14.50 -10.88 3.55
N ALA A 60 15.63 -10.38 4.05
CA ALA A 60 16.83 -11.20 4.23
C ALA A 60 16.58 -12.32 5.25
N GLY A 61 15.88 -12.03 6.36
CA GLY A 61 15.50 -12.99 7.38
C GLY A 61 14.57 -14.11 6.89
N LEU A 62 13.77 -13.87 5.84
CA LEU A 62 12.95 -14.91 5.22
C LEU A 62 13.76 -16.00 4.51
N ILE A 63 14.95 -15.67 3.99
CA ILE A 63 15.70 -16.54 3.08
C ILE A 63 17.03 -16.98 3.69
N VAL A 64 17.84 -16.04 4.15
CA VAL A 64 19.23 -16.28 4.55
C VAL A 64 19.35 -17.31 5.69
N PRO A 65 18.58 -17.24 6.79
CA PRO A 65 18.74 -18.18 7.91
C PRO A 65 18.46 -19.63 7.52
N MET A 66 17.41 -19.87 6.71
CA MET A 66 17.10 -21.20 6.22
C MET A 66 18.03 -21.66 5.09
N ALA A 67 18.45 -20.77 4.20
CA ALA A 67 19.32 -21.14 3.07
C ALA A 67 20.74 -21.47 3.53
N THR A 68 21.22 -20.80 4.58
CA THR A 68 22.54 -21.04 5.18
C THR A 68 22.52 -22.11 6.28
N GLY A 69 21.33 -22.47 6.78
CA GLY A 69 21.17 -23.34 7.95
C GLY A 69 21.54 -22.66 9.27
N ILE A 70 21.89 -21.37 9.27
CA ILE A 70 22.32 -20.60 10.45
C ILE A 70 21.09 -19.94 11.08
N LEU A 71 20.73 -20.36 12.29
CA LEU A 71 19.55 -19.89 13.04
C LEU A 71 18.22 -19.87 12.22
N PRO A 72 17.74 -21.00 11.66
CA PRO A 72 16.51 -21.07 10.84
C PRO A 72 15.24 -20.53 11.53
N TRP A 73 15.20 -20.53 12.86
CA TRP A 73 14.10 -20.01 13.67
C TRP A 73 13.90 -18.48 13.52
N LEU A 74 14.87 -17.74 12.98
CA LEU A 74 14.70 -16.32 12.63
C LEU A 74 13.69 -16.12 11.49
N THR A 75 13.53 -17.09 10.59
CA THR A 75 12.68 -16.98 9.40
C THR A 75 11.20 -16.76 9.72
N PRO A 76 10.54 -17.58 10.55
CA PRO A 76 9.17 -17.31 10.97
C PRO A 76 9.03 -15.99 11.76
N LEU A 77 10.05 -15.57 12.51
CA LEU A 77 10.03 -14.30 13.25
C LEU A 77 10.14 -13.09 12.31
N ALA A 78 10.96 -13.19 11.26
CA ALA A 78 11.06 -12.20 10.19
C ALA A 78 9.74 -12.09 9.42
N ALA A 79 9.07 -13.22 9.16
CA ALA A 79 7.76 -13.26 8.53
C ALA A 79 6.68 -12.53 9.36
N VAL A 80 6.68 -12.70 10.69
CA VAL A 80 5.82 -11.95 11.61
C VAL A 80 6.11 -10.44 11.55
N GLY A 81 7.38 -10.06 11.62
CA GLY A 81 7.77 -8.64 11.55
C GLY A 81 7.33 -7.97 10.26
N LEU A 82 7.51 -8.64 9.12
CA LEU A 82 7.02 -8.17 7.82
C LEU A 82 5.50 -8.07 7.79
N ALA A 83 4.77 -9.08 8.30
CA ALA A 83 3.32 -9.04 8.38
C ALA A 83 2.82 -7.81 9.14
N ILE A 84 3.46 -7.47 10.28
CA ILE A 84 3.11 -6.31 11.09
C ILE A 84 3.34 -5.00 10.31
N ILE A 85 4.52 -4.81 9.72
CA ILE A 85 4.86 -3.58 8.98
C ILE A 85 3.88 -3.34 7.84
N VAL A 86 3.58 -4.39 7.08
CA VAL A 86 2.68 -4.33 5.92
C VAL A 86 1.24 -4.07 6.35
N LEU A 87 0.84 -4.66 7.46
CA LEU A 87 -0.50 -4.44 8.02
C LEU A 87 -0.67 -3.00 8.50
N MET A 88 0.39 -2.38 9.03
CA MET A 88 0.38 -0.93 9.29
C MET A 88 0.26 -0.11 7.99
N ALA A 89 0.95 -0.52 6.92
CA ALA A 89 0.81 0.13 5.60
C ALA A 89 -0.63 0.05 5.07
N ALA A 90 -1.30 -1.09 5.23
CA ALA A 90 -2.71 -1.23 4.89
C ALA A 90 -3.61 -0.26 5.68
N GLY A 91 -3.27 0.00 6.94
CA GLY A 91 -3.91 1.04 7.76
C GLY A 91 -3.76 2.47 7.21
N PHE A 92 -2.62 2.80 6.59
CA PHE A 92 -2.45 4.10 5.92
C PHE A 92 -3.33 4.22 4.67
N HIS A 93 -3.38 3.17 3.84
CA HIS A 93 -4.23 3.16 2.66
C HIS A 93 -5.73 3.19 2.99
N THR A 94 -6.16 2.52 4.08
CA THR A 94 -7.57 2.61 4.52
C THR A 94 -7.93 4.01 5.02
N ARG A 95 -7.03 4.70 5.71
CA ARG A 95 -7.22 6.11 6.13
C ARG A 95 -7.28 7.06 4.95
N ALA A 96 -6.52 6.77 3.88
CA ALA A 96 -6.51 7.55 2.65
C ALA A 96 -7.67 7.22 1.69
N ASP A 97 -8.63 6.36 2.10
CA ASP A 97 -9.73 5.85 1.27
C ASP A 97 -9.27 5.11 -0.02
N GLU A 98 -8.04 4.61 -0.02
CA GLU A 98 -7.44 3.83 -1.12
C GLU A 98 -7.69 2.32 -0.91
N ARG A 99 -8.86 1.86 -1.33
CA ARG A 99 -9.32 0.49 -1.01
C ARG A 99 -8.54 -0.62 -1.69
N LEU A 100 -8.14 -0.41 -2.96
CA LEU A 100 -7.39 -1.42 -3.70
C LEU A 100 -5.96 -1.60 -3.14
N PRO A 101 -5.18 -0.53 -2.90
CA PRO A 101 -3.90 -0.63 -2.18
C PRO A 101 -4.03 -1.22 -0.77
N ALA A 102 -5.09 -0.88 -0.03
CA ALA A 102 -5.34 -1.46 1.29
C ALA A 102 -5.59 -2.97 1.25
N LEU A 103 -6.32 -3.46 0.25
CA LEU A 103 -6.54 -4.89 0.02
C LEU A 103 -5.25 -5.59 -0.37
N GLU A 104 -4.49 -5.01 -1.30
CA GLU A 104 -3.23 -5.58 -1.77
C GLU A 104 -2.22 -5.73 -0.64
N THR A 105 -2.00 -4.65 0.13
CA THR A 105 -1.11 -4.68 1.29
C THR A 105 -1.64 -5.65 2.36
N GLY A 106 -2.94 -5.68 2.63
CA GLY A 106 -3.54 -6.69 3.51
C GLY A 106 -3.29 -8.13 3.06
N LEU A 107 -3.34 -8.40 1.75
CA LEU A 107 -3.02 -9.71 1.17
C LEU A 107 -1.55 -10.07 1.40
N TRP A 108 -0.62 -9.15 1.17
CA TRP A 108 0.80 -9.37 1.42
C TRP A 108 1.09 -9.67 2.90
N ALA A 109 0.42 -8.97 3.83
CA ALA A 109 0.51 -9.26 5.26
C ALA A 109 -0.02 -10.67 5.58
N GLY A 110 -1.14 -11.08 4.97
CA GLY A 110 -1.69 -12.42 5.12
C GLY A 110 -0.75 -13.51 4.64
N ILE A 111 -0.12 -13.33 3.47
CA ILE A 111 0.85 -14.30 2.93
C ILE A 111 2.08 -14.41 3.85
N ALA A 112 2.57 -13.30 4.39
CA ALA A 112 3.67 -13.31 5.37
C ALA A 112 3.27 -14.06 6.66
N ALA A 113 2.03 -13.90 7.13
CA ALA A 113 1.52 -14.67 8.26
C ALA A 113 1.42 -16.18 7.96
N VAL A 114 1.01 -16.57 6.75
CA VAL A 114 1.01 -17.98 6.32
C VAL A 114 2.41 -18.58 6.36
N VAL A 115 3.43 -17.83 5.91
CA VAL A 115 4.83 -18.25 6.02
C VAL A 115 5.24 -18.43 7.48
N ALA A 116 4.89 -17.48 8.36
CA ALA A 116 5.20 -17.57 9.79
C ALA A 116 4.62 -18.85 10.42
N ILE A 117 3.34 -19.14 10.12
CA ILE A 117 2.65 -20.35 10.61
C ILE A 117 3.29 -21.61 10.02
N GLY A 118 3.54 -21.65 8.72
CA GLY A 118 4.10 -22.81 8.03
C GLY A 118 5.54 -23.13 8.40
N ARG A 119 6.27 -22.18 9.00
CA ARG A 119 7.66 -22.35 9.48
C ARG A 119 7.77 -22.37 10.99
N TRP A 120 6.64 -22.37 11.71
CA TRP A 120 6.62 -22.26 13.16
C TRP A 120 7.31 -23.42 13.88
N ASP A 121 7.38 -24.59 13.23
CA ASP A 121 8.10 -25.75 13.74
C ASP A 121 9.59 -25.44 14.02
N LEU A 122 10.19 -24.49 13.31
CA LEU A 122 11.56 -24.03 13.54
C LEU A 122 11.71 -23.25 14.86
N VAL A 123 10.64 -22.58 15.31
CA VAL A 123 10.58 -21.88 16.61
C VAL A 123 10.25 -22.89 17.71
N ALA A 124 9.25 -23.74 17.49
CA ALA A 124 8.80 -24.72 18.49
C ALA A 124 9.87 -25.76 18.83
N SER A 125 10.77 -26.08 17.88
CA SER A 125 11.93 -26.96 18.10
C SER A 125 13.07 -26.34 18.91
N ARG A 126 12.99 -25.05 19.23
CA ARG A 126 13.93 -24.29 20.07
C ARG A 126 13.29 -24.06 21.44
N ALA A 127 13.81 -24.73 22.47
CA ALA A 127 13.29 -24.69 23.85
C ALA A 127 13.47 -23.33 24.58
N ASP A 128 14.08 -22.34 23.92
CA ASP A 128 14.53 -21.06 24.50
C ASP A 128 13.76 -19.83 23.99
N VAL A 129 12.80 -19.98 23.06
CA VAL A 129 12.01 -18.82 22.60
C VAL A 129 10.91 -18.51 23.63
N PRO A 130 10.90 -17.30 24.23
CA PRO A 130 9.95 -16.99 25.28
C PRO A 130 8.51 -17.00 24.75
N ALA A 131 7.61 -17.74 25.39
CA ALA A 131 6.20 -17.84 24.99
C ALA A 131 5.51 -16.46 24.85
N TRP A 132 5.96 -15.46 25.61
CA TRP A 132 5.42 -14.10 25.55
C TRP A 132 5.68 -13.40 24.20
N VAL A 133 6.74 -13.75 23.47
CA VAL A 133 7.02 -13.19 22.13
C VAL A 133 5.96 -13.65 21.13
N LEU A 134 5.53 -14.91 21.26
CA LEU A 134 4.49 -15.52 20.44
C LEU A 134 3.12 -14.90 20.76
N VAL A 135 2.84 -14.67 22.04
CA VAL A 135 1.62 -13.99 22.51
C VAL A 135 1.58 -12.53 22.06
N ALA A 136 2.70 -11.80 22.11
CA ALA A 136 2.78 -10.42 21.63
C ALA A 136 2.57 -10.34 20.10
N ALA A 137 3.15 -11.27 19.34
CA ALA A 137 2.95 -11.35 17.90
C ALA A 137 1.49 -11.65 17.53
N LEU A 138 0.87 -12.67 18.12
CA LEU A 138 -0.54 -13.03 17.92
C LEU A 138 -1.48 -11.91 18.39
N GLY A 139 -1.18 -11.32 19.55
CA GLY A 139 -1.93 -10.21 20.13
C GLY A 139 -1.87 -8.92 19.32
N LEU A 140 -0.88 -8.75 18.43
CA LEU A 140 -0.79 -7.62 17.50
C LEU A 140 -1.41 -7.93 16.14
N LEU A 141 -1.20 -9.13 15.60
CA LEU A 141 -1.71 -9.55 14.29
C LEU A 141 -3.24 -9.67 14.27
N VAL A 142 -3.84 -10.29 15.30
CA VAL A 142 -5.28 -10.57 15.32
C VAL A 142 -6.13 -9.29 15.37
N PRO A 143 -5.86 -8.31 16.27
CA PRO A 143 -6.64 -7.07 16.28
C PRO A 143 -6.41 -6.23 15.03
N ALA A 144 -5.18 -6.17 14.51
CA ALA A 144 -4.88 -5.37 13.33
C ALA A 144 -5.53 -5.95 12.05
N VAL A 145 -5.61 -7.27 11.91
CA VAL A 145 -6.37 -7.92 10.83
C VAL A 145 -7.87 -7.64 10.98
N ILE A 146 -8.43 -7.81 12.18
CA ILE A 146 -9.86 -7.56 12.44
C ILE A 146 -10.22 -6.11 12.13
N ILE A 147 -9.46 -5.15 12.65
CA ILE A 147 -9.69 -3.71 12.41
C ILE A 147 -9.65 -3.41 10.91
N ASN A 148 -8.63 -3.90 10.20
CA ASN A 148 -8.44 -3.58 8.79
C ASN A 148 -9.52 -4.24 7.91
N SER A 149 -9.91 -5.49 8.20
CA SER A 149 -11.00 -6.20 7.52
C SER A 149 -12.37 -5.56 7.77
N THR A 150 -12.68 -5.17 9.02
CA THR A 150 -13.94 -4.50 9.35
C THR A 150 -14.05 -3.14 8.67
N VAL A 151 -12.98 -2.33 8.68
CA VAL A 151 -12.98 -1.03 8.00
C VAL A 151 -13.15 -1.19 6.49
N LEU A 152 -12.54 -2.21 5.90
CA LEU A 152 -12.61 -2.46 4.46
C LEU A 152 -13.99 -2.98 4.02
N LEU A 153 -14.69 -3.74 4.85
CA LEU A 153 -16.04 -4.25 4.56
C LEU A 153 -17.16 -3.26 4.87
N THR A 154 -16.92 -2.30 5.78
CA THR A 154 -17.98 -1.39 6.27
C THR A 154 -18.12 -0.12 5.42
N ARG A 155 -17.13 0.25 4.60
CA ARG A 155 -17.25 1.40 3.70
C ARG A 155 -17.89 0.96 2.37
N PRO A 156 -19.08 1.45 1.96
CA PRO A 156 -19.63 1.11 0.64
C PRO A 156 -18.74 1.68 -0.48
N VAL A 157 -18.65 0.96 -1.61
CA VAL A 157 -17.90 1.42 -2.80
C VAL A 157 -18.60 2.68 -3.32
N LYS A 158 -17.94 3.85 -3.26
CA LYS A 158 -18.37 4.97 -4.10
C LYS A 158 -18.04 4.59 -5.54
N SER A 159 -19.03 4.10 -6.27
CA SER A 159 -18.99 4.02 -7.72
C SER A 159 -18.65 5.42 -8.22
N GLY A 160 -17.43 5.60 -8.75
CA GLY A 160 -17.00 6.90 -9.25
C GLY A 160 -18.00 7.39 -10.27
N THR A 161 -18.65 8.52 -9.99
CA THR A 161 -19.25 9.32 -11.06
C THR A 161 -18.14 9.66 -12.04
N PRO A 162 -18.27 9.35 -13.34
CA PRO A 162 -17.25 9.68 -14.33
C PRO A 162 -16.88 11.15 -14.18
N LYS A 163 -15.59 11.43 -14.01
CA LYS A 163 -15.06 12.79 -14.05
C LYS A 163 -15.51 13.38 -15.40
N PRO A 164 -16.26 14.51 -15.44
CA PRO A 164 -16.61 15.11 -16.72
C PRO A 164 -15.32 15.38 -17.48
N ALA A 165 -15.27 14.93 -18.74
CA ALA A 165 -14.09 15.06 -19.59
C ALA A 165 -13.64 16.52 -19.55
N SER A 166 -12.49 16.77 -18.91
CA SER A 166 -11.91 18.10 -18.89
C SER A 166 -11.44 18.41 -20.30
N GLY A 167 -12.07 19.39 -20.93
CA GLY A 167 -11.51 20.08 -22.08
C GLY A 167 -11.84 19.47 -23.43
N ILE A 168 -13.11 19.50 -23.81
CA ILE A 168 -13.45 19.97 -25.16
C ILE A 168 -14.41 21.13 -24.98
N VAL A 169 -13.85 22.33 -24.84
CA VAL A 169 -14.60 23.54 -25.18
C VAL A 169 -14.76 23.46 -26.69
N PRO A 170 -15.97 23.24 -27.24
CA PRO A 170 -16.14 23.37 -28.68
C PRO A 170 -15.76 24.81 -29.01
N ALA A 171 -14.79 24.97 -29.91
CA ALA A 171 -14.43 26.26 -30.46
C ALA A 171 -15.73 26.92 -30.93
N ARG A 172 -16.19 27.95 -30.21
CA ARG A 172 -17.25 28.82 -30.72
C ARG A 172 -16.69 29.35 -32.03
N THR A 173 -17.31 28.92 -33.11
CA THR A 173 -17.11 29.43 -34.45
C THR A 173 -17.14 30.94 -34.40
N SER A 174 -16.00 31.56 -34.68
CA SER A 174 -15.81 32.98 -34.90
C SER A 174 -16.53 33.41 -36.18
N LEU A 175 -17.86 33.33 -36.19
CA LEU A 175 -18.73 33.74 -37.30
C LEU A 175 -20.03 34.35 -36.76
N GLU A 176 -19.90 35.38 -35.92
CA GLU A 176 -21.03 36.28 -35.64
C GLU A 176 -20.49 37.66 -35.23
N SER A 177 -19.89 38.38 -36.18
CA SER A 177 -19.70 39.84 -36.05
C SER A 177 -19.62 40.59 -37.39
N THR A 178 -20.20 40.02 -38.46
CA THR A 178 -20.36 40.76 -39.72
C THR A 178 -21.84 41.01 -39.94
N GLY A 179 -22.26 42.25 -39.71
CA GLY A 179 -23.43 42.80 -40.40
C GLY A 179 -24.66 43.09 -39.56
N GLU A 180 -24.54 43.78 -38.43
CA GLU A 180 -25.69 44.52 -37.89
C GLU A 180 -25.26 45.85 -37.28
N ARG A 181 -24.83 46.76 -38.17
CA ARG A 181 -24.69 48.19 -37.89
C ARG A 181 -25.35 48.96 -39.02
N ASP A 182 -26.69 48.95 -39.04
CA ASP A 182 -27.42 50.05 -39.68
C ASP A 182 -28.88 50.12 -39.21
N ARG A 183 -29.09 50.29 -37.90
CA ARG A 183 -30.36 50.84 -37.37
C ARG A 183 -30.04 51.60 -36.09
N ASP A 184 -30.05 52.91 -36.22
CA ASP A 184 -30.49 53.90 -35.23
C ASP A 184 -29.51 55.08 -35.14
N GLY A 185 -30.03 56.30 -35.32
CA GLY A 185 -29.24 57.51 -35.14
C GLY A 185 -29.22 58.52 -36.30
N ARG A 186 -30.36 58.84 -36.93
CA ARG A 186 -30.65 60.25 -37.33
C ARG A 186 -32.10 60.47 -37.78
N ARG A 187 -33.01 60.57 -36.83
CA ARG A 187 -34.20 61.43 -36.98
C ARG A 187 -34.29 62.33 -35.75
N SER A 188 -34.77 63.54 -36.03
CA SER A 188 -35.20 64.60 -35.12
C SER A 188 -34.16 65.25 -34.21
N GLU A 189 -33.63 66.37 -34.69
CA GLU A 189 -33.46 67.67 -34.01
C GLU A 189 -32.90 68.61 -35.12
N THR A 190 -33.38 69.81 -35.45
CA THR A 190 -34.34 70.74 -34.87
C THR A 190 -34.62 71.83 -35.93
N ARG A 191 -35.89 72.23 -36.06
CA ARG A 191 -36.31 73.50 -36.68
C ARG A 191 -35.80 74.67 -35.82
N ALA A 192 -35.14 75.68 -36.40
CA ALA A 192 -35.34 77.10 -36.08
C ALA A 192 -34.33 78.01 -36.81
N ALA A 193 -34.87 79.14 -37.30
CA ALA A 193 -34.25 80.37 -37.84
C ALA A 193 -33.72 80.31 -39.28
#